data_AF-A0A2G9G691-F1
#
_entry.id   AF-A0A2G9G691-F1
#
_cell.length_a   1.000
_cell.length_b   1.000
_cell.length_c   1.000
_cell.angle_alpha   90.00
_cell.angle_beta   90.00
_cell.angle_gamma   90.00
#
_symmetry.space_group_name_H-M   'P 1'
#
loop_
_entity.id
_entity.type
_entity.pdbx_description
1 polymer ?
#
loop_
_entity_poly.entity_id
_entity_poly.type
_entity_poly.pdbx_seq_one_letter_code
_entity_poly.pdbx_strand_id
1 'polypeptide(L)'
;MSETEESKSFFRKHWGGFKEFWAERFSFTNNYSRFLDPEKPLHEWDSSVVQEFIESDPVHGPVLKKARQAARFGVAGAAVGAISTARFAWKWSRSPHGAALSFAFGAVVGGTFGIEIANHWYQLYRVDPMAAQVKFHEWLEKRA
;
A
#
# COMPACT_ATOMS: atom_id res chain seq x y z
N MET A 1 -36.67 22.08 7.47
CA MET A 1 -36.19 21.05 6.51
C MET A 1 -35.07 21.67 5.68
N SER A 2 -33.94 22.03 6.30
CA SER A 2 -32.97 22.96 5.67
C SER A 2 -31.50 22.67 5.99
N GLU A 3 -31.11 22.21 7.18
CA GLU A 3 -29.67 22.08 7.51
C GLU A 3 -29.00 20.82 6.97
N THR A 4 -29.73 19.70 6.86
CA THR A 4 -29.19 18.41 6.42
C THR A 4 -28.93 18.33 4.91
N GLU A 5 -29.73 19.01 4.10
CA GLU A 5 -29.54 19.10 2.64
C GLU A 5 -28.37 20.04 2.29
N GLU A 6 -28.24 21.15 3.01
CA GLU A 6 -27.14 22.11 2.83
C GLU A 6 -25.80 21.49 3.21
N SER A 7 -25.75 20.75 4.32
CA SER A 7 -24.58 19.99 4.77
C SER A 7 -24.17 18.91 3.75
N LYS A 8 -25.12 18.09 3.26
CA LYS A 8 -24.85 17.08 2.22
C LYS A 8 -24.32 17.72 0.93
N SER A 9 -24.89 18.84 0.51
CA SER A 9 -24.43 19.60 -0.67
C SER A 9 -23.00 20.12 -0.49
N PHE A 10 -22.68 20.68 0.69
CA PHE A 10 -21.35 21.15 1.04
C PHE A 10 -20.32 20.01 1.06
N PHE A 11 -20.62 18.89 1.74
CA PHE A 11 -19.76 17.71 1.76
C PHE A 11 -19.55 17.14 0.37
N ARG A 12 -20.59 17.01 -0.46
CA ARG A 12 -20.47 16.49 -1.83
C ARG A 12 -19.60 17.40 -2.70
N LYS A 13 -19.74 18.73 -2.58
CA LYS A 13 -18.92 19.71 -3.30
C LYS A 13 -17.46 19.68 -2.87
N HIS A 14 -17.19 19.66 -1.56
CA HIS A 14 -15.83 19.58 -1.02
C HIS A 14 -15.17 18.24 -1.30
N TRP A 15 -15.92 17.15 -1.23
CA TRP A 15 -15.45 15.81 -1.58
C TRP A 15 -15.15 15.69 -3.07
N GLY A 16 -15.97 16.29 -3.93
CA GLY A 16 -15.73 16.40 -5.37
C GLY A 16 -14.42 17.12 -5.66
N GLY A 17 -14.25 18.34 -5.15
CA GLY A 17 -13.02 19.11 -5.33
C GLY A 17 -11.79 18.45 -4.69
N PHE A 18 -11.94 17.78 -3.55
CA PHE A 18 -10.88 16.99 -2.92
C PHE A 18 -10.45 15.82 -3.82
N LYS A 19 -11.41 15.06 -4.35
CA LYS A 19 -11.12 13.98 -5.30
C LYS A 19 -10.40 14.50 -6.54
N GLU A 20 -10.86 15.60 -7.11
CA GLU A 20 -10.29 16.20 -8.32
C GLU A 20 -8.86 16.69 -8.07
N PHE A 21 -8.65 17.39 -6.95
CA PHE A 21 -7.33 17.86 -6.50
C PHE A 21 -6.32 16.72 -6.32
N TRP A 22 -6.76 15.58 -5.78
CA TRP A 22 -5.90 14.40 -5.61
C TRP A 22 -5.77 13.59 -6.90
N ALA A 23 -6.81 13.49 -7.73
CA ALA A 23 -6.76 12.82 -9.02
C ALA A 23 -5.77 13.50 -9.98
N GLU A 24 -5.73 14.84 -9.98
CA GLU A 24 -4.75 15.61 -10.75
C GLU A 24 -3.32 15.33 -10.27
N ARG A 25 -3.09 15.33 -8.95
CA ARG A 25 -1.77 15.05 -8.36
C ARG A 25 -1.31 13.61 -8.53
N PHE A 26 -2.25 12.68 -8.51
CA PHE A 26 -1.99 11.26 -8.75
C PHE A 26 -2.19 10.87 -10.21
N SER A 27 -2.27 11.81 -11.16
CA SER A 27 -2.41 11.51 -12.60
C SER A 27 -1.32 10.57 -13.13
N PHE A 28 -0.12 10.57 -12.53
CA PHE A 28 0.95 9.63 -12.86
C PHE A 28 0.56 8.15 -12.60
N THR A 29 -0.42 7.89 -11.71
CA THR A 29 -0.92 6.53 -11.45
C THR A 29 -1.79 6.01 -12.59
N ASN A 30 -2.29 6.87 -13.49
CA ASN A 30 -3.01 6.43 -14.69
C ASN A 30 -2.14 5.57 -15.60
N ASN A 31 -0.82 5.71 -15.57
CA ASN A 31 0.08 4.80 -16.31
C ASN A 31 0.04 3.36 -15.77
N TYR A 32 -0.37 3.19 -14.51
CA TYR A 32 -0.53 1.91 -13.85
C TYR A 32 -1.98 1.42 -13.84
N SER A 33 -2.91 2.17 -14.46
CA SER A 33 -4.33 1.80 -14.51
C SER A 33 -4.56 0.42 -15.12
N ARG A 34 -3.72 0.02 -16.09
CA ARG A 34 -3.71 -1.34 -16.66
C ARG A 34 -3.60 -2.43 -15.60
N PHE A 35 -2.91 -2.18 -14.50
CA PHE A 35 -2.73 -3.14 -13.41
C PHE A 35 -3.66 -2.88 -12.21
N LEU A 36 -4.05 -1.61 -11.98
CA LEU A 36 -4.87 -1.21 -10.84
C LEU A 36 -6.38 -1.34 -11.09
N ASP A 37 -6.81 -1.15 -12.34
CA ASP A 37 -8.20 -1.29 -12.80
C ASP A 37 -8.22 -2.05 -14.15
N PRO A 38 -7.77 -3.32 -14.16
CA PRO A 38 -7.72 -4.08 -15.39
C PRO A 38 -9.13 -4.42 -15.88
N GLU A 39 -9.40 -4.29 -17.19
CA GLU A 39 -10.69 -4.67 -17.81
C GLU A 39 -11.06 -6.14 -17.54
N LYS A 40 -10.07 -6.99 -17.26
CA LYS A 40 -10.23 -8.35 -16.75
C LYS A 40 -9.61 -8.43 -15.36
N PRO A 41 -10.30 -8.95 -14.34
CA PRO A 41 -9.69 -9.13 -13.03
C PRO A 41 -8.43 -9.99 -13.18
N LEU A 42 -7.31 -9.50 -12.62
CA LEU A 42 -6.09 -10.27 -12.51
C LEU A 42 -6.42 -11.63 -11.88
N HIS A 43 -5.91 -12.71 -12.48
CA HIS A 43 -6.15 -14.06 -11.96
C HIS A 43 -5.66 -14.12 -10.51
N GLU A 44 -6.47 -14.67 -9.60
CA GLU A 44 -6.07 -14.83 -8.20
C GLU A 44 -4.79 -15.66 -8.14
N TRP A 45 -3.77 -15.14 -7.46
CA TRP A 45 -2.48 -15.81 -7.31
C TRP A 45 -2.16 -15.97 -5.84
N ASP A 46 -1.65 -17.15 -5.47
CA ASP A 46 -1.15 -17.43 -4.14
C ASP A 46 0.38 -17.42 -4.09
N SER A 47 0.94 -17.52 -2.88
CA SER A 47 2.36 -17.72 -2.60
C SER A 47 3.05 -18.78 -3.47
N SER A 48 2.36 -19.87 -3.84
CA SER A 48 2.89 -20.93 -4.71
C SER A 48 3.16 -20.43 -6.14
N VAL A 49 2.24 -19.68 -6.72
CA VAL A 49 2.36 -19.09 -8.06
C VAL A 49 3.48 -18.07 -8.11
N VAL A 50 3.68 -17.32 -7.03
CA VAL A 50 4.82 -16.39 -6.93
C VAL A 50 6.13 -17.15 -6.86
N GLN A 51 6.19 -18.27 -6.13
CA GLN A 51 7.38 -19.09 -6.03
C GLN A 51 7.73 -19.75 -7.38
N GLU A 52 6.73 -20.19 -8.13
CA GLU A 52 6.89 -20.69 -9.50
C GLU A 52 7.48 -19.62 -10.43
N PHE A 53 7.01 -18.37 -10.33
CA PHE A 53 7.62 -17.27 -11.09
C PHE A 53 9.08 -17.02 -10.67
N ILE A 54 9.36 -17.01 -9.36
CA ILE A 54 10.71 -16.82 -8.82
C ILE A 54 11.68 -17.90 -9.33
N GLU A 55 11.18 -19.13 -9.50
CA GLU A 55 11.95 -20.24 -10.04
C GLU A 55 12.09 -20.19 -11.57
N SER A 56 11.08 -19.66 -12.27
CA SER A 56 11.09 -19.52 -13.73
C SER A 56 11.96 -18.37 -14.25
N ASP A 57 12.00 -17.24 -13.53
CA ASP A 57 12.68 -16.02 -13.97
C ASP A 57 13.91 -15.72 -13.10
N PRO A 58 15.13 -15.98 -13.60
CA PRO A 58 16.36 -15.76 -12.85
C PRO A 58 16.72 -14.28 -12.66
N VAL A 59 16.13 -13.37 -13.46
CA VAL A 59 16.46 -11.94 -13.44
C VAL A 59 15.50 -11.20 -12.51
N HIS A 60 14.18 -11.38 -12.69
CA HIS A 60 13.17 -10.66 -11.92
C HIS A 60 12.70 -11.41 -10.67
N GLY A 61 12.84 -12.74 -10.63
CA GLY A 61 12.45 -13.57 -9.49
C GLY A 61 13.14 -13.19 -8.18
N PRO A 62 14.48 -13.08 -8.11
CA PRO A 62 15.18 -12.68 -6.89
C PRO A 62 14.79 -11.29 -6.38
N VAL A 63 14.51 -10.36 -7.30
CA VAL A 63 14.06 -9.00 -6.96
C VAL A 63 12.65 -9.04 -6.37
N LEU A 64 11.73 -9.79 -6.98
CA LEU A 64 10.37 -9.97 -6.47
C LEU A 64 10.37 -10.62 -5.08
N LYS A 65 11.24 -11.61 -4.84
CA LYS A 65 11.41 -12.25 -3.53
C LYS A 65 11.83 -11.25 -2.46
N LYS A 66 12.83 -10.42 -2.76
CA LYS A 66 13.30 -9.35 -1.85
C LYS A 66 12.22 -8.31 -1.60
N ALA A 67 11.49 -7.89 -2.63
CA ALA A 67 10.37 -6.96 -2.51
C ALA A 67 9.27 -7.51 -1.59
N ARG A 68 8.92 -8.78 -1.73
CA ARG A 68 7.93 -9.43 -0.87
C ARG A 68 8.42 -9.57 0.58
N GLN A 69 9.71 -9.84 0.78
CA GLN A 69 10.30 -9.81 2.11
C GLN A 69 10.26 -8.40 2.70
N ALA A 70 10.60 -7.37 1.93
CA ALA A 70 10.54 -5.98 2.37
C ALA A 70 9.12 -5.54 2.76
N ALA A 71 8.11 -5.96 2.00
CA ALA A 71 6.71 -5.71 2.34
C ALA A 71 6.33 -6.28 3.72
N ARG A 72 6.87 -7.46 4.10
CA ARG A 72 6.64 -8.04 5.44
C ARG A 72 7.22 -7.17 6.56
N PHE A 73 8.37 -6.55 6.33
CA PHE A 73 8.94 -5.58 7.29
C PHE A 73 8.08 -4.33 7.39
N GLY A 74 7.52 -3.84 6.29
CA GLY A 74 6.53 -2.76 6.30
C GLY A 74 5.29 -3.11 7.14
N VAL A 75 4.70 -4.30 6.92
CA VAL A 75 3.55 -4.77 7.70
C VAL A 75 3.90 -4.93 9.18
N ALA A 76 5.06 -5.52 9.49
CA ALA A 76 5.52 -5.68 10.86
C ALA A 76 5.76 -4.32 11.54
N GLY A 77 6.42 -3.40 10.84
CA GLY A 77 6.66 -2.04 11.30
C GLY A 77 5.36 -1.29 11.56
N ALA A 78 4.38 -1.40 10.65
CA ALA A 78 3.07 -0.81 10.83
C ALA A 78 2.35 -1.38 12.06
N ALA A 79 2.34 -2.70 12.24
CA ALA A 79 1.73 -3.32 13.41
C ALA A 79 2.38 -2.86 14.72
N VAL A 80 3.72 -2.86 14.77
CA VAL A 80 4.49 -2.41 15.93
C VAL A 80 4.21 -0.94 16.23
N GLY A 81 4.30 -0.07 15.22
CA GLY A 81 4.06 1.36 15.36
C GLY A 81 2.62 1.68 15.78
N ALA A 82 1.64 0.98 15.22
CA ALA A 82 0.23 1.15 15.55
C ALA A 82 -0.03 0.79 17.02
N ILE A 83 0.44 -0.38 17.46
CA ILE A 83 0.25 -0.87 18.81
C ILE A 83 0.99 0.01 19.82
N SER A 84 2.25 0.37 19.55
CA SER A 84 3.05 1.19 20.47
C SER A 84 2.43 2.57 20.66
N THR A 85 2.01 3.20 19.57
CA THR A 85 1.50 4.58 19.58
C THR A 85 0.09 4.62 20.16
N ALA A 86 -0.77 3.66 19.82
CA ALA A 86 -2.08 3.54 20.43
C ALA A 86 -2.02 3.25 21.93
N ARG A 87 -1.10 2.37 22.36
CA ARG A 87 -0.91 2.06 23.79
C ARG A 87 -0.45 3.28 24.57
N PHE A 88 0.49 4.05 24.01
CA PHE A 88 0.97 5.28 24.64
C PHE A 88 -0.15 6.33 24.74
N ALA A 89 -0.90 6.53 23.67
CA ALA A 89 -2.04 7.44 23.64
C ALA A 89 -3.13 7.02 24.64
N TRP A 90 -3.46 5.73 24.72
CA TRP A 90 -4.43 5.22 25.69
C TRP A 90 -3.99 5.46 27.14
N LYS A 91 -2.70 5.21 27.44
CA LYS A 91 -2.14 5.39 28.79
C LYS A 91 -2.31 6.82 29.31
N TRP A 92 -2.09 7.82 28.45
CA TRP A 92 -2.11 9.24 28.84
C TRP A 92 -3.45 9.92 28.58
N SER A 93 -4.04 9.71 27.42
CA SER A 93 -5.26 10.40 27.01
C SER A 93 -6.53 9.77 27.60
N ARG A 94 -6.53 8.44 27.85
CA ARG A 94 -7.74 7.63 28.17
C ARG A 94 -8.94 7.87 27.23
N SER A 95 -8.70 8.47 26.06
CA SER A 95 -9.72 8.77 25.06
C SER A 95 -9.69 7.72 23.95
N PRO A 96 -10.84 7.12 23.60
CA PRO A 96 -10.92 6.15 22.51
C PRO A 96 -10.60 6.78 21.14
N HIS A 97 -11.05 8.02 20.90
CA HIS A 97 -10.77 8.74 19.65
C HIS A 97 -9.27 9.05 19.51
N GLY A 98 -8.63 9.47 20.60
CA GLY A 98 -7.19 9.74 20.62
C GLY A 98 -6.36 8.47 20.38
N ALA A 99 -6.76 7.35 20.97
CA ALA A 99 -6.10 6.06 20.75
C ALA A 99 -6.31 5.53 19.32
N ALA A 100 -7.50 5.69 18.75
CA ALA A 100 -7.79 5.28 17.36
C ALA A 100 -6.98 6.08 16.33
N LEU A 101 -6.94 7.42 16.47
CA LEU A 101 -6.13 8.27 15.60
C LEU A 101 -4.63 7.96 15.74
N SER A 102 -4.17 7.75 16.98
CA SER A 102 -2.79 7.38 17.28
C SER A 102 -2.41 6.01 16.74
N PHE A 103 -3.37 5.06 16.71
CA PHE A 103 -3.19 3.76 16.08
C PHE A 103 -2.96 3.91 14.57
N ALA A 104 -3.83 4.65 13.88
CA ALA A 104 -3.71 4.88 12.45
C ALA A 104 -2.41 5.61 12.10
N PHE A 105 -2.07 6.65 12.86
CA PHE A 105 -0.82 7.38 12.67
C PHE A 105 0.41 6.48 12.90
N GLY A 106 0.40 5.70 13.99
CA GLY A 106 1.45 4.76 14.30
C GLY A 106 1.62 3.68 13.22
N ALA A 107 0.52 3.22 12.61
CA ALA A 107 0.56 2.28 11.51
C ALA A 107 1.28 2.86 10.29
N VAL A 108 0.96 4.11 9.93
CA VAL A 108 1.58 4.79 8.79
C VAL A 108 3.08 4.99 9.05
N VAL A 109 3.46 5.59 10.18
CA VAL A 109 4.87 5.88 10.50
C VAL A 109 5.68 4.61 10.71
N GLY A 110 5.13 3.62 11.40
CA GLY A 110 5.80 2.34 11.60
C GLY A 110 5.99 1.58 10.28
N GLY A 111 4.98 1.65 9.40
CA GLY A 111 5.03 1.03 8.08
C GLY A 111 6.10 1.65 7.18
N THR A 112 6.18 2.98 7.14
CA THR A 112 7.23 3.67 6.36
C THR A 112 8.63 3.34 6.88
N PHE A 113 8.84 3.37 8.20
CA PHE A 113 10.12 2.96 8.79
C PHE A 113 10.47 1.50 8.51
N GLY A 114 9.49 0.59 8.58
CA GLY A 114 9.70 -0.82 8.27
C GLY A 114 10.14 -1.05 6.82
N ILE A 115 9.52 -0.34 5.88
CA ILE A 115 9.94 -0.36 4.47
C ILE A 115 11.35 0.21 4.30
N GLU A 116 11.69 1.31 4.99
CA GLU A 116 13.02 1.92 4.88
C GLU A 116 14.14 1.02 5.41
N ILE A 117 13.90 0.37 6.56
CA ILE A 117 14.84 -0.62 7.12
C ILE A 117 15.04 -1.77 6.13
N ALA A 118 13.97 -2.24 5.50
CA ALA A 118 14.06 -3.30 4.51
C ALA A 118 14.74 -2.85 3.22
N ASN A 119 14.48 -1.63 2.75
CA ASN A 119 15.15 -1.05 1.60
C ASN A 119 16.66 -1.00 1.81
N HIS A 120 17.08 -0.61 3.02
CA HIS A 120 18.49 -0.60 3.40
C HIS A 120 19.07 -2.02 3.49
N TRP A 121 18.37 -2.93 4.17
CA TRP A 121 18.82 -4.30 4.41
C TRP A 121 18.97 -5.14 3.13
N TYR A 122 17.97 -5.09 2.26
CA TYR A 122 17.94 -5.86 1.01
C TYR A 122 18.52 -5.10 -0.19
N GLN A 123 18.97 -3.87 0.03
CA GLN A 123 19.50 -2.96 -0.98
C GLN A 123 18.54 -2.72 -2.15
N LEU A 124 17.23 -2.58 -1.86
CA LEU A 124 16.22 -2.38 -2.91
C LEU A 124 16.48 -1.13 -3.74
N TYR A 125 17.20 -0.14 -3.20
CA TYR A 125 17.63 1.05 -3.95
C TYR A 125 18.53 0.75 -5.16
N ARG A 126 19.12 -0.44 -5.25
CA ARG A 126 19.96 -0.88 -6.39
C ARG A 126 19.20 -1.61 -7.48
N VAL A 127 17.95 -1.96 -7.23
CA VAL A 127 17.13 -2.79 -8.12
C VAL A 127 15.79 -2.12 -8.36
N ASP A 128 15.10 -2.50 -9.45
CA ASP A 128 13.76 -1.99 -9.73
C ASP A 128 12.71 -3.04 -9.31
N PRO A 129 12.17 -2.95 -8.07
CA PRO A 129 11.14 -3.88 -7.61
C PRO A 129 9.83 -3.74 -8.39
N MET A 130 9.53 -2.55 -8.93
CA MET A 130 8.31 -2.32 -9.70
C MET A 130 8.39 -3.00 -11.07
N ALA A 131 9.55 -2.94 -11.74
CA ALA A 131 9.76 -3.67 -12.98
C ALA A 131 9.60 -5.19 -12.78
N ALA A 132 10.11 -5.73 -11.67
CA ALA A 132 9.93 -7.15 -11.35
C ALA A 132 8.45 -7.52 -11.10
N GLN A 133 7.70 -6.64 -10.44
CA GLN A 133 6.26 -6.83 -10.24
C GLN A 133 5.47 -6.77 -11.56
N VAL A 134 5.79 -5.82 -12.44
CA VAL A 134 5.17 -5.73 -13.77
C VAL A 134 5.45 -6.99 -14.58
N LYS A 135 6.68 -7.51 -14.55
CA LYS A 135 7.04 -8.76 -15.24
C LYS A 135 6.31 -9.97 -14.68
N PHE A 136 6.11 -10.02 -13.37
CA PHE A 136 5.26 -11.04 -12.75
C PHE A 136 3.81 -10.95 -13.24
N HIS A 137 3.23 -9.76 -13.30
CA HIS A 137 1.87 -9.56 -13.82
C HIS A 137 1.76 -9.92 -15.32
N GLU A 138 2.73 -9.54 -16.15
CA GLU A 138 2.78 -9.94 -17.57
C GLU A 138 2.90 -11.47 -17.73
N TRP A 139 3.68 -12.13 -16.87
CA TRP A 139 3.81 -13.58 -16.86
C TRP A 139 2.51 -14.27 -16.44
N LEU A 140 1.82 -13.73 -15.42
CA LEU A 140 0.51 -14.20 -15.01
C LEU A 140 -0.54 -14.06 -16.13
N GLU A 141 -0.55 -12.92 -16.83
CA GLU A 141 -1.46 -12.69 -17.97
C GLU A 141 -1.23 -13.69 -19.12
N LYS A 142 0.02 -14.09 -19.38
CA LYS A 142 0.34 -15.08 -20.43
C LYS A 142 0.04 -16.53 -20.03
N ARG A 143 0.00 -16.80 -18.73
CA ARG A 143 -0.31 -18.12 -18.18
C ARG A 143 -1.82 -18.40 -18.20
N ALA A 144 -2.63 -17.36 -18.05
CA ALA A 144 -4.10 -17.43 -18.08
C ALA A 144 -4.63 -17.60 -19.52
#